data_AF-A0A252BY69-F1
#
_entry.id   AF-A0A252BY69-F1
#
_cell.length_a   1.000
_cell.length_b   1.000
_cell.length_c   1.000
_cell.angle_alpha   90.00
_cell.angle_beta   90.00
_cell.angle_gamma   90.00
#
_symmetry.space_group_name_H-M   'P 1'
#
loop_
_entity.id
_entity.type
_entity.pdbx_description
1 polymer ?
#
loop_
_entity_poly.entity_id
_entity_poly.type
_entity_poly.pdbx_seq_one_letter_code
_entity_poly.pdbx_strand_id
1 'polypeptide(L)'
;MSNSESQLHVRVPARLKAEIESAAKASGRSMNAEIVYRLESGIPDDSPGLRFLKEEAAELEFQIDGLKRERAEQSAQVKDYEKIGGDLVASAILRMEIRATTARLVEAESRLRRIRRVIDGC
;
A
#
# COMPACT_ATOMS: atom_id res chain seq x y z
N MET A 1 -4.64 -13.74 -40.48
CA MET A 1 -5.19 -12.92 -39.38
C MET A 1 -5.14 -13.78 -38.13
N SER A 2 -4.35 -13.37 -37.15
CA SER A 2 -4.04 -14.13 -35.93
C SER A 2 -5.27 -14.22 -35.05
N ASN A 3 -5.81 -15.43 -34.89
CA ASN A 3 -6.93 -15.74 -33.99
C ASN A 3 -6.39 -15.72 -32.54
N SER A 4 -6.32 -14.54 -31.94
CA SER A 4 -5.68 -14.30 -30.63
C SER A 4 -6.53 -14.69 -29.42
N GLU A 5 -7.76 -15.15 -29.62
CA GLU A 5 -8.64 -15.62 -28.55
C GLU A 5 -8.64 -17.14 -28.45
N SER A 6 -8.01 -17.65 -27.39
CA SER A 6 -8.07 -19.08 -27.04
C SER A 6 -9.41 -19.39 -26.38
N GLN A 7 -10.12 -20.41 -26.87
CA GLN A 7 -11.38 -20.86 -26.26
C GLN A 7 -11.08 -21.71 -25.02
N LEU A 8 -11.63 -21.31 -23.87
CA LEU A 8 -11.52 -22.06 -22.61
C LEU A 8 -12.82 -22.81 -22.32
N HIS A 9 -12.76 -24.13 -22.15
CA HIS A 9 -13.92 -24.94 -21.76
C HIS A 9 -13.90 -25.21 -20.24
N VAL A 10 -14.75 -24.50 -19.48
CA VAL A 10 -14.84 -24.63 -18.02
C VAL A 10 -16.14 -25.34 -17.64
N ARG A 11 -16.04 -26.37 -16.80
CA ARG A 11 -17.22 -27.00 -16.17
C ARG A 11 -17.58 -26.23 -14.90
N VAL A 12 -18.78 -25.68 -14.85
CA VAL A 12 -19.29 -24.92 -13.70
C VAL A 12 -20.56 -25.57 -13.13
N PRO A 13 -20.76 -25.54 -11.80
CA PRO A 13 -22.00 -25.99 -11.19
C PRO A 13 -23.21 -25.21 -11.73
N ALA A 14 -24.37 -25.87 -11.86
CA ALA A 14 -25.59 -25.25 -12.41
C ALA A 14 -26.00 -23.98 -11.66
N ARG A 15 -25.86 -23.97 -10.33
CA ARG A 15 -26.09 -22.80 -9.48
C ARG A 15 -25.22 -21.61 -9.92
N LEU A 16 -23.91 -21.84 -10.06
CA LEU A 16 -22.96 -20.78 -10.41
C LEU A 16 -23.24 -20.23 -11.82
N LYS A 17 -23.60 -21.11 -12.76
CA LYS A 17 -24.00 -20.69 -14.11
C LYS A 17 -25.19 -19.72 -14.07
N ALA A 18 -26.24 -20.05 -13.31
CA ALA A 18 -27.42 -19.19 -13.17
C ALA A 18 -27.09 -17.84 -12.51
N GLU A 19 -26.21 -17.83 -11.51
CA GLU A 19 -25.75 -16.59 -10.86
C GLU A 19 -24.99 -15.68 -11.84
N ILE A 20 -24.14 -16.25 -12.71
CA ILE A 20 -23.41 -15.49 -13.75
C ILE A 20 -24.39 -14.94 -14.80
N GLU A 21 -25.37 -15.73 -15.26
CA GLU A 21 -26.38 -15.27 -16.22
C GLU A 21 -27.19 -14.09 -15.67
N SER A 22 -27.63 -14.20 -14.41
CA SER A 22 -28.35 -13.12 -13.73
C SER A 22 -27.50 -11.86 -13.62
N ALA A 23 -26.22 -12.00 -13.28
CA ALA A 23 -25.32 -10.87 -13.15
C ALA A 23 -25.02 -10.20 -14.49
N ALA A 24 -24.76 -10.98 -15.54
CA ALA A 24 -24.53 -10.47 -16.89
C ALA A 24 -25.74 -9.66 -17.38
N LYS A 25 -26.97 -10.16 -17.13
CA LYS A 25 -28.19 -9.44 -17.45
C LYS A 25 -28.34 -8.14 -16.66
N ALA A 26 -28.01 -8.15 -15.37
CA ALA A 26 -28.06 -6.97 -14.53
C ALA A 26 -27.01 -5.91 -14.92
N SER A 27 -25.83 -6.34 -15.38
CA SER A 27 -24.74 -5.45 -15.82
C SER A 27 -24.85 -5.01 -17.28
N GLY A 28 -25.80 -5.57 -18.05
CA GLY A 28 -25.95 -5.31 -19.48
C GLY A 28 -24.82 -5.91 -20.33
N ARG A 29 -24.04 -6.84 -19.77
CA ARG A 29 -22.93 -7.52 -20.46
C ARG A 29 -23.39 -8.87 -21.03
N SER A 30 -22.68 -9.36 -22.03
CA SER A 30 -22.81 -10.77 -22.41
C SER A 30 -22.27 -11.65 -21.27
N MET A 31 -22.72 -12.91 -21.20
CA MET A 31 -22.21 -13.85 -20.20
C MET A 31 -20.68 -13.97 -20.26
N ASN A 32 -20.12 -14.03 -21.47
CA ASN A 32 -18.67 -14.08 -21.67
C ASN A 32 -17.98 -12.80 -21.16
N ALA A 33 -18.53 -11.62 -21.46
CA ALA A 33 -17.96 -10.36 -21.01
C ALA A 33 -18.01 -10.19 -19.49
N GLU A 34 -19.06 -10.67 -18.83
CA GLU A 34 -19.14 -10.67 -17.37
C GLU A 34 -18.15 -11.66 -16.74
N ILE A 35 -17.96 -12.85 -17.35
CA ILE A 35 -16.96 -13.83 -16.90
C ILE A 35 -15.55 -13.24 -17.03
N VAL A 36 -15.21 -12.67 -18.19
CA VAL A 36 -13.91 -12.04 -18.43
C VAL A 36 -13.69 -10.92 -17.42
N TYR A 37 -14.65 -10.00 -17.29
CA TYR A 37 -14.56 -8.89 -16.33
C TYR A 37 -14.27 -9.36 -14.90
N ARG A 38 -14.97 -10.40 -14.43
CA ARG A 38 -14.76 -10.95 -13.09
C ARG A 38 -13.41 -11.64 -12.94
N LEU A 39 -13.00 -12.41 -13.96
CA LEU A 39 -11.69 -13.08 -13.95
C LEU A 39 -10.56 -12.05 -13.95
N GLU A 40 -10.63 -11.02 -14.80
CA GLU A 40 -9.66 -9.92 -14.82
C GLU A 40 -9.62 -9.18 -13.49
N SER A 41 -10.77 -8.91 -12.86
CA SER A 41 -10.81 -8.28 -11.54
C SER A 41 -10.28 -9.17 -10.40
N GLY A 42 -10.27 -10.49 -10.60
CA GLY A 42 -9.86 -11.47 -9.59
C GLY A 42 -8.43 -11.96 -9.75
N ILE A 43 -7.82 -11.76 -10.92
CA ILE A 43 -6.41 -12.05 -11.16
C ILE A 43 -5.62 -10.89 -10.55
N PRO A 44 -4.74 -11.14 -9.55
CA PRO A 44 -3.89 -10.09 -9.02
C PRO A 44 -3.08 -9.50 -10.18
N ASP A 45 -3.16 -8.19 -10.38
CA ASP A 45 -2.20 -7.55 -11.27
C ASP A 45 -0.81 -7.80 -10.68
N ASP A 46 0.02 -8.49 -11.44
CA ASP A 46 1.38 -8.83 -11.04
C ASP A 46 2.38 -8.19 -12.01
N SER A 47 1.99 -7.02 -12.52
CA SER A 47 2.84 -6.18 -13.34
C SER A 47 4.15 -5.87 -12.59
N PRO A 48 5.29 -5.77 -13.30
CA PRO A 48 6.57 -5.40 -12.69
C PRO A 48 6.49 -4.07 -11.90
N GLY A 49 5.66 -3.14 -12.37
CA GLY A 49 5.40 -1.87 -11.68
C GLY A 49 4.71 -2.08 -10.32
N LEU A 50 3.68 -2.92 -10.24
CA LEU A 50 3.00 -3.17 -8.98
C LEU A 50 3.89 -3.93 -7.98
N ARG A 51 4.71 -4.87 -8.46
CA ARG A 51 5.72 -5.55 -7.62
C ARG A 51 6.70 -4.55 -7.01
N PHE A 52 7.28 -3.67 -7.84
CA PHE A 52 8.18 -2.61 -7.38
C PHE A 52 7.51 -1.72 -6.30
N LEU A 53 6.26 -1.32 -6.53
CA LEU A 53 5.52 -0.51 -5.56
C LEU A 53 5.27 -1.24 -4.23
N LYS A 54 4.99 -2.54 -4.27
CA LYS A 54 4.83 -3.37 -3.07
C LYS A 54 6.14 -3.51 -2.28
N GLU A 55 7.25 -3.71 -2.98
CA GLU A 55 8.59 -3.76 -2.38
C GLU A 55 8.96 -2.42 -1.71
N GLU A 56 8.80 -1.31 -2.42
CA GLU A 56 9.05 0.04 -1.88
C GLU A 56 8.13 0.36 -0.69
N ALA A 57 6.86 -0.07 -0.72
CA ALA A 57 5.97 0.09 0.43
C ALA A 57 6.49 -0.65 1.68
N ALA A 58 6.96 -1.89 1.51
CA ALA A 58 7.52 -2.68 2.60
C ALA A 58 8.81 -2.05 3.17
N GLU A 59 9.68 -1.53 2.30
CA GLU A 59 10.88 -0.81 2.74
C GLU A 59 10.53 0.47 3.52
N LEU A 60 9.56 1.25 3.04
CA LEU A 60 9.10 2.45 3.74
C LEU A 60 8.47 2.14 5.09
N GLU A 61 7.69 1.06 5.21
CA GLU A 61 7.13 0.60 6.48
C GLU A 61 8.24 0.29 7.49
N PHE A 62 9.27 -0.44 7.06
CA PHE A 62 10.43 -0.73 7.91
C PHE A 62 11.16 0.56 8.33
N GLN A 63 11.37 1.50 7.41
CA GLN A 63 11.99 2.80 7.70
C GLN A 63 11.17 3.62 8.68
N ILE A 64 9.85 3.69 8.50
CA ILE A 64 8.93 4.41 9.38
C ILE A 64 9.01 3.88 10.82
N ASP A 65 9.04 2.56 10.98
CA ASP A 65 9.16 1.94 12.31
C ASP A 65 10.51 2.21 12.97
N GLY A 66 11.59 2.26 12.19
CA GLY A 66 12.90 2.72 12.65
C GLY A 66 12.86 4.18 13.13
N LEU A 67 12.34 5.08 12.29
CA LEU A 67 12.25 6.52 12.58
C LEU A 67 11.36 6.82 13.79
N LYS A 68 10.27 6.06 13.98
CA LYS A 68 9.40 6.17 15.17
C LYS A 68 10.14 5.81 16.45
N ARG A 69 10.96 4.76 16.43
CA ARG A 69 11.80 4.37 17.57
C ARG A 69 12.86 5.41 17.87
N GLU A 70 13.63 5.85 16.87
CA GLU A 70 14.64 6.91 17.01
C GLU A 70 14.02 8.19 17.60
N ARG A 71 12.88 8.63 17.06
CA ARG A 71 12.17 9.82 17.57
C ARG A 71 11.72 9.64 19.02
N ALA A 72 11.24 8.46 19.40
CA ALA A 72 10.80 8.17 20.76
C ALA A 72 11.97 8.22 21.75
N GLU A 73 13.11 7.64 21.38
CA GLU A 73 14.35 7.67 22.15
C GLU A 73 14.88 9.10 22.33
N GLN A 74 14.97 9.86 21.24
CA GLN A 74 15.38 11.27 21.28
C GLN A 74 14.42 12.09 22.16
N SER A 75 13.11 11.85 22.06
CA SER A 75 12.13 12.53 22.90
C SER A 75 12.25 12.18 24.38
N ALA A 76 12.62 10.94 24.73
CA ALA A 76 12.89 10.56 26.10
C ALA A 76 14.18 11.22 26.61
N GLN A 77 15.24 11.21 25.79
CA GLN A 77 16.52 11.85 26.11
C GLN A 77 16.35 13.34 26.39
N VAL A 78 15.59 14.08 25.58
CA VAL A 78 15.29 15.49 25.83
C VAL A 78 14.59 15.69 27.17
N LYS A 79 13.57 14.89 27.48
CA LYS A 79 12.85 14.99 28.76
C LYS A 79 13.76 14.74 29.94
N ASP A 80 14.64 13.75 29.85
CA ASP A 80 15.55 13.42 30.95
C ASP A 80 16.65 14.49 31.10
N TYR A 81 17.15 15.05 29.99
CA TYR A 81 18.09 16.16 30.01
C TYR A 81 17.49 17.45 30.62
N GLU A 82 16.23 17.75 30.32
CA GLU A 82 15.53 18.91 30.89
C GLU A 82 15.26 18.74 32.39
N LYS A 83 14.96 17.52 32.86
CA LYS A 83 14.74 17.24 34.30
C LYS A 83 15.98 17.50 35.16
N ILE A 84 17.18 17.24 34.63
CA ILE A 84 18.43 17.44 35.36
C ILE A 84 18.96 18.88 35.27
N GLY A 85 18.18 19.82 34.70
CA GLY A 85 18.59 21.21 34.56
C GLY A 85 19.67 21.42 33.51
N GLY A 86 19.64 20.62 32.43
CA GLY A 86 20.62 20.67 31.35
C GLY A 86 20.69 22.03 30.64
N ASP A 87 21.82 22.29 29.95
CA ASP A 87 22.10 23.55 29.28
C ASP A 87 21.14 23.84 28.10
N LEU A 88 20.82 25.13 27.91
CA LEU A 88 19.87 25.58 26.91
C LEU A 88 20.33 25.22 25.49
N VAL A 89 21.63 25.34 25.19
CA VAL A 89 22.15 25.06 23.85
C VAL A 89 22.03 23.58 23.52
N ALA A 90 22.44 22.71 24.45
CA ALA A 90 22.31 21.26 24.29
C ALA A 90 20.84 20.82 24.11
N SER A 91 19.92 21.39 24.89
CA SER A 91 18.48 21.12 24.74
C SER A 91 17.93 21.57 23.37
N ALA A 92 18.46 22.66 22.81
CA ALA A 92 18.06 23.17 21.50
C ALA A 92 18.56 22.25 20.37
N ILE A 93 19.79 21.72 20.48
CA ILE A 93 20.37 20.76 19.53
C ILE A 93 19.51 19.49 19.48
N LEU A 94 19.22 18.88 20.63
CA LEU A 94 18.40 17.67 20.69
C LEU A 94 16.99 17.90 20.10
N ARG A 95 16.38 19.06 20.36
CA ARG A 95 15.10 19.45 19.73
C ARG A 95 15.21 19.65 18.21
N MET A 96 16.37 20.04 17.71
CA MET A 96 16.61 20.19 16.28
C MET A 96 16.73 18.82 15.61
N GLU A 97 17.39 17.86 16.27
CA GLU A 97 17.48 16.46 15.83
C GLU A 97 16.10 15.80 15.77
N ILE A 98 15.28 15.97 16.82
CA ILE A 98 13.89 15.46 16.82
C ILE A 98 13.10 16.04 15.64
N ARG A 99 13.28 17.34 15.33
CA ARG A 99 12.62 17.98 14.19
C ARG A 99 13.09 17.37 12.87
N ALA A 100 14.39 17.11 12.70
CA ALA A 100 14.93 16.46 11.51
C ALA A 100 14.40 15.03 11.34
N THR A 101 14.37 14.23 12.41
CA THR A 101 13.80 12.86 12.37
C THR A 101 12.30 12.90 12.12
N THR A 102 11.58 13.87 12.68
CA THR A 102 10.15 14.07 12.41
C THR A 102 9.88 14.42 10.94
N ALA A 103 10.71 15.28 10.33
CA ALA A 103 10.57 15.61 8.91
C ALA A 103 10.75 14.37 8.02
N ARG A 104 11.81 13.58 8.28
CA ARG A 104 12.06 12.30 7.59
C ARG A 104 10.88 11.33 7.74
N LEU A 105 10.31 11.21 8.93
CA LEU A 105 9.15 10.36 9.20
C LEU A 105 7.92 10.82 8.39
N VAL A 106 7.62 12.12 8.40
CA VAL A 106 6.47 12.67 7.67
C VAL A 106 6.61 12.46 6.17
N GLU A 107 7.82 12.59 5.62
CA GLU A 107 8.10 12.33 4.22
C GLU A 107 7.90 10.86 3.86
N ALA A 108 8.47 9.93 4.64
CA ALA A 108 8.33 8.50 4.44
C ALA A 108 6.86 8.07 4.52
N GLU A 109 6.11 8.53 5.52
CA GLU A 109 4.67 8.26 5.65
C GLU A 109 3.88 8.84 4.47
N SER A 110 4.24 10.02 3.98
CA SER A 110 3.58 10.64 2.81
C SER A 110 3.85 9.87 1.53
N ARG A 111 5.07 9.33 1.36
CA ARG A 111 5.42 8.46 0.25
C ARG A 111 4.65 7.14 0.32
N LEU A 112 4.63 6.49 1.48
CA LEU A 112 3.87 5.25 1.70
C LEU A 112 2.37 5.45 1.41
N ARG A 113 1.76 6.54 1.90
CA ARG A 113 0.35 6.87 1.59
C ARG A 113 0.08 7.07 0.10
N ARG A 114 1.03 7.62 -0.66
CA ARG A 114 0.89 7.75 -2.12
C ARG A 114 0.96 6.40 -2.80
N ILE A 115 1.90 5.55 -2.40
CA ILE A 115 2.08 4.21 -2.96
C ILE A 115 0.87 3.32 -2.67
N ARG A 116 0.39 3.28 -1.43
CA ARG A 116 -0.80 2.49 -1.05
C ARG A 116 -2.03 2.89 -1.86
N ARG A 117 -2.23 4.19 -2.14
CA ARG A 117 -3.32 4.64 -3.02
C ARG A 117 -3.23 4.09 -4.45
N VAL A 118 -2.02 3.85 -4.95
CA VAL A 118 -1.84 3.22 -6.27
C VAL A 118 -2.12 1.73 -6.15
N ILE A 119 -1.57 1.06 -5.13
CA ILE A 119 -1.75 -0.39 -4.92
C ILE A 119 -3.22 -0.76 -4.69
N ASP A 120 -3.95 -0.01 -3.86
CA ASP A 120 -5.34 -0.27 -3.50
C ASP A 120 -6.33 0.19 -4.60
N GLY A 121 -5.86 0.99 -5.55
CA GLY A 121 -6.64 1.50 -6.68
C GLY A 121 -6.45 0.70 -7.98
N CYS A 122 -5.53 -0.27 -7.99
CA CYS A 122 -5.32 -1.25 -9.05
C CYS A 122 -6.07 -2.54 -8.74
#